data_AF-A0A512C1Y1-F1
#
_entry.id   AF-A0A512C1Y1-F1
#
_cell.length_a   1.000
_cell.length_b   1.000
_cell.length_c   1.000
_cell.angle_alpha   90.00
_cell.angle_beta   90.00
_cell.angle_gamma   90.00
#
_symmetry.space_group_name_H-M   'P 1'
#
loop_
_entity.id
_entity.type
_entity.pdbx_description
1 polymer ?
#
loop_
_entity_poly.entity_id
_entity_poly.type
_entity_poly.pdbx_seq_one_letter_code
_entity_poly.pdbx_strand_id
1 'polypeptide(L)' 'MMSFATERLSTLPDAIAPDGSEVRVLCSTSRGSLAHFTLPARAVSKAMARRTI' A
#
# COMPACT_ATOMS: atom_id res chain seq x y z
N MET A 1 -3.36 -24.48 12.05
CA MET A 1 -3.09 -23.98 10.69
C MET A 1 -3.12 -22.45 10.75
N MET A 2 -2.10 -21.73 10.26
CA MET A 2 -2.21 -20.27 10.13
C MET A 2 -3.07 -19.96 8.90
N SER A 3 -4.12 -19.14 9.07
CA SER A 3 -4.98 -18.71 7.96
C SER A 3 -4.28 -17.61 7.16
N PHE A 4 -4.33 -17.70 5.83
CA PHE A 4 -3.95 -16.59 4.96
C PHE A 4 -4.97 -15.46 5.08
N ALA A 5 -4.50 -14.25 5.40
CA ALA A 5 -5.34 -13.05 5.40
C ALA A 5 -5.53 -12.57 3.95
N THR A 6 -6.77 -12.44 3.50
CA THR A 6 -7.13 -11.99 2.15
C THR A 6 -8.09 -10.82 2.23
N GLU A 7 -7.96 -9.89 1.30
CA GLU A 7 -8.81 -8.69 1.25
C GLU A 7 -9.06 -8.29 -0.21
N ARG A 8 -10.25 -7.75 -0.47
CA ARG A 8 -10.62 -7.23 -1.79
C ARG A 8 -10.02 -5.83 -1.92
N LEU A 9 -9.36 -5.57 -3.06
CA LEU A 9 -8.84 -4.24 -3.34
C LEU A 9 -9.99 -3.22 -3.45
N SER A 10 -9.94 -2.17 -2.65
CA SER A 10 -10.88 -1.03 -2.71
C SER A 10 -10.78 -0.31 -4.05
N THR A 11 -11.88 0.27 -4.52
CA THR A 11 -11.90 1.11 -5.73
C THR A 11 -11.26 2.47 -5.49
N LEU A 12 -11.46 3.06 -4.32
CA LEU A 12 -10.87 4.35 -3.94
C LEU A 12 -9.57 4.16 -3.17
N PRO A 13 -8.58 5.04 -3.36
CA PRO A 13 -7.37 5.04 -2.54
C PRO A 13 -7.65 5.55 -1.13
N ASP A 14 -6.91 5.03 -0.16
CA ASP A 14 -6.91 5.54 1.22
C ASP A 14 -6.06 6.81 1.35
N ALA A 15 -5.01 6.93 0.52
CA ALA A 15 -4.13 8.09 0.47
C ALA A 15 -3.46 8.22 -0.91
N ILE A 16 -2.91 9.42 -1.17
CA ILE A 16 -2.02 9.66 -2.30
C ILE A 16 -0.61 9.92 -1.75
N ALA A 17 0.37 9.14 -2.21
CA ALA A 17 1.76 9.29 -1.83
C ALA A 17 2.39 10.55 -2.44
N PRO A 18 3.50 11.09 -1.89
CA PRO A 18 4.17 12.27 -2.43
C PRO A 18 4.68 12.14 -3.87
N ASP A 19 4.85 10.90 -4.37
CA ASP A 19 5.21 10.64 -5.77
C ASP A 19 3.99 10.55 -6.71
N GLY A 20 2.79 10.75 -6.18
CA GLY A 20 1.51 10.69 -6.91
C GLY A 20 0.90 9.29 -6.97
N SER A 21 1.53 8.28 -6.37
CA SER A 21 0.97 6.92 -6.33
C SER A 21 -0.27 6.86 -5.44
N GLU A 22 -1.29 6.14 -5.89
CA GLU A 22 -2.44 5.79 -5.08
C GLU A 22 -2.08 4.68 -4.09
N VAL A 23 -2.44 4.84 -2.81
CA VAL A 23 -2.17 3.89 -1.74
C VAL A 23 -3.48 3.25 -1.28
N ARG A 24 -3.52 1.92 -1.24
CA ARG A 24 -4.60 1.13 -0.62
C ARG A 24 -4.00 0.21 0.43
N VAL A 25 -4.29 0.48 1.70
CA VAL A 25 -3.88 -0.36 2.83
C VAL A 25 -4.79 -1.58 2.85
N LEU A 26 -4.20 -2.75 3.03
CA LEU A 26 -4.91 -4.03 3.06
C LEU A 26 -4.62 -4.73 4.41
N CYS A 27 -4.61 -6.06 4.41
CA CYS A 27 -4.41 -6.89 5.58
C CYS A 27 -3.23 -6.43 6.47
N SER A 28 -3.49 -6.41 7.78
CA SER A 28 -2.46 -6.33 8.81
C SER A 28 -2.46 -7.60 9.67
N THR A 29 -1.28 -8.08 10.00
CA THR A 29 -1.05 -9.26 10.84
C THR A 29 -0.14 -8.88 12.01
N SER A 30 0.06 -9.80 12.96
CA SER A 30 0.96 -9.59 14.09
C SER A 30 2.42 -9.32 13.70
N ARG A 31 2.83 -9.63 12.46
CA ARG A 31 4.22 -9.50 12.00
C ARG A 31 4.41 -8.55 10.81
N GLY A 32 3.36 -7.86 10.38
CA GLY A 32 3.46 -6.90 9.28
C GLY A 32 2.13 -6.63 8.61
N SER A 33 2.13 -5.63 7.73
CA SER A 33 0.99 -5.16 6.96
C SER A 33 1.28 -5.20 5.46
N LEU A 34 0.23 -5.14 4.66
CA LEU A 34 0.29 -5.07 3.21
C LEU A 34 -0.38 -3.79 2.72
N ALA A 35 0.19 -3.17 1.69
CA ALA A 35 -0.46 -2.10 0.94
C ALA A 35 -0.20 -2.30 -0.56
N HIS A 36 -1.18 -1.93 -1.38
CA HIS A 36 -1.07 -1.91 -2.83
C HIS A 36 -0.88 -0.47 -3.30
N PHE A 37 0.14 -0.25 -4.13
CA PHE A 37 0.45 1.03 -4.75
C PHE A 37 0.14 0.98 -6.25
N THR A 38 -0.63 1.94 -6.74
CA THR A 38 -0.84 2.12 -8.18
C THR A 38 -0.15 3.40 -8.63
N LEU A 39 0.72 3.27 -9.62
CA LEU A 39 1.47 4.39 -10.17
C LEU A 39 0.70 5.04 -11.33
N PRO A 40 0.81 6.37 -11.51
CA PRO A 40 0.35 7.03 -12.72
C PRO A 40 1.01 6.43 -13.98
N ALA A 41 0.37 6.61 -15.12
CA ALA A 41 0.91 6.14 -16.40
C ALA A 41 2.34 6.67 -16.61
N ARG A 42 3.27 5.75 -16.94
CA ARG A 42 4.69 6.05 -17.20
C ARG A 42 5.47 6.59 -15.99
N ALA A 43 4.92 6.51 -14.78
CA ALA A 43 5.64 6.86 -13.56
C ALA A 43 6.43 5.66 -13.01
N VAL A 44 7.45 5.98 -12.19
CA VAL A 44 8.23 5.01 -11.42
C VAL A 44 8.15 5.37 -9.95
N SER A 45 8.22 4.35 -9.09
CA SER A 45 8.19 4.56 -7.65
C SER A 45 9.44 5.32 -7.21
N LYS A 46 9.26 6.31 -6.32
CA LYS A 46 10.39 7.00 -5.72
C LYS A 46 10.80 6.30 -4.43
N ALA A 47 12.10 6.05 -4.28
CA ALA A 47 12.64 5.54 -3.02
C ALA A 47 12.37 6.56 -1.90
N MET A 48 11.65 6.13 -0.87
CA MET A 48 11.31 6.97 0.28
C MET A 48 11.81 6.29 1.55
N ALA A 49 12.47 7.07 2.40
CA ALA A 49 12.85 6.60 3.73
C ALA A 49 11.61 6.59 4.62
N ARG A 50 11.34 5.46 5.28
CA ARG A 50 10.38 5.41 6.37
C ARG A 50 10.88 6.34 7.47
N ARG A 51 10.23 7.48 7.67
CA ARG A 51 10.43 8.29 8.86
C ARG A 51 9.58 7.69 9.97
N THR A 52 10.24 7.28 11.06
CA THR A 52 9.53 6.86 12.28
C THR A 52 8.65 8.03 12.71
N ILE A 53 7.34 7.80 12.69
CA ILE A 53 6.33 8.64 13.34
C ILE A 53 6.00 8.05 14.69
#